data_AF-A0A382VZH5-F1
#
_entry.id   AF-A0A382VZH5-F1
#
_cell.length_a   1.000
_cell.length_b   1.000
_cell.length_c   1.000
_cell.angle_alpha   90.00
_cell.angle_beta   90.00
_cell.angle_gamma   90.00
#
_symmetry.space_group_name_H-M   'P 1'
#
loop_
_entity.id
_entity.type
_entity.pdbx_description
1 polymer ?
#
loop_
_entity_poly.entity_id
_entity_poly.type
_entity_poly.pdbx_seq_one_letter_code
_entity_poly.pdbx_strand_id
1 'polypeptide(L)'
;MFTKKLIFFLFITQVVFSIPLQDVFDNAESFQDYDKYLMLNNDDIYTGSLGIYEGRVFIKGNGAVLDLMNGGGIWIYATENYPAHLDVEYLNILNGAYYGISYSGTSTGRIENCNFIDNDFGLKFFDTSSVEVKNSNFVG
;
A
#
# COMPACT_ATOMS: atom_id res chain seq x y z
N MET A 1 -16.55 35.66 19.19
CA MET A 1 -17.51 35.51 18.08
C MET A 1 -16.69 35.33 16.80
N PHE A 2 -16.59 34.11 16.26
CA PHE A 2 -15.80 33.87 15.04
C PHE A 2 -16.48 34.57 13.86
N THR A 3 -15.76 35.43 13.14
CA THR A 3 -16.29 36.11 11.96
C THR A 3 -16.46 35.11 10.81
N LYS A 4 -17.45 35.30 9.93
CA LYS A 4 -17.69 34.40 8.78
C LYS A 4 -16.43 34.18 7.92
N LYS A 5 -15.54 35.17 7.83
CA LYS A 5 -14.23 35.06 7.18
C LYS A 5 -13.27 34.10 7.89
N LEU A 6 -13.25 34.09 9.23
CA LEU A 6 -12.42 33.19 10.02
C LEU A 6 -12.93 31.74 9.96
N ILE A 7 -14.25 31.56 9.93
CA ILE A 7 -14.88 30.25 9.69
C ILE A 7 -14.55 29.73 8.28
N PHE A 8 -14.65 30.59 7.25
CA PHE A 8 -14.29 30.22 5.88
C PHE A 8 -12.81 29.83 5.75
N PHE A 9 -11.90 30.52 6.45
CA PHE A 9 -10.48 30.20 6.46
C PHE A 9 -10.20 28.83 7.12
N LEU A 10 -10.91 28.50 8.22
CA LEU A 10 -10.83 27.19 8.89
C LEU A 10 -11.33 26.03 7.99
N PHE A 11 -12.31 26.28 7.12
CA PHE A 11 -12.77 25.27 6.15
C PHE A 11 -11.75 25.00 5.04
N ILE A 12 -10.99 26.01 4.60
CA ILE A 12 -9.95 25.83 3.57
C ILE A 12 -8.73 25.07 4.13
N THR A 13 -8.47 25.13 5.43
CA THR A 13 -7.38 24.38 6.06
C THR A 13 -7.68 22.89 6.26
N GLN A 14 -8.88 22.42 5.91
CA GLN A 14 -9.25 21.00 6.00
C GLN A 14 -9.08 20.24 4.68
N VAL A 15 -8.21 20.72 3.78
CA VAL A 15 -7.75 19.89 2.67
C VAL A 15 -7.01 18.71 3.29
N VAL A 16 -7.67 17.55 3.32
CA VAL A 16 -7.04 16.28 3.69
C VAL A 16 -6.01 16.01 2.60
N PHE A 17 -4.74 16.29 2.91
CA PHE A 17 -3.65 15.98 2.00
C PHE A 17 -3.47 14.46 2.01
N SER A 18 -3.83 13.83 0.90
CA SER A 18 -3.48 12.43 0.69
C SER A 18 -1.96 12.31 0.55
N ILE A 19 -1.36 11.32 1.20
CA ILE A 19 0.09 11.11 1.17
C ILE A 19 0.39 10.09 0.06
N PRO A 20 1.20 10.40 -0.95
CA PRO A 20 1.60 9.39 -1.93
C PRO A 20 2.35 8.24 -1.25
N LEU A 21 1.95 6.99 -1.52
CA LEU A 21 2.64 5.83 -0.95
C LEU A 21 4.11 5.77 -1.40
N GLN A 22 4.39 6.26 -2.61
CA GLN A 22 5.75 6.42 -3.14
C GLN A 22 6.61 7.31 -2.23
N ASP A 23 6.08 8.42 -1.73
CA ASP A 23 6.84 9.32 -0.84
C ASP A 23 7.21 8.61 0.47
N VAL A 24 6.31 7.78 1.00
CA VAL A 24 6.60 6.97 2.19
C VAL A 24 7.69 5.94 1.89
N PHE A 25 7.62 5.28 0.74
CA PHE A 25 8.62 4.29 0.32
C PHE A 25 10.01 4.91 0.14
N ASP A 26 10.08 6.05 -0.53
CA ASP A 26 11.33 6.74 -0.83
C ASP A 26 12.05 7.18 0.45
N ASN A 27 11.28 7.63 1.44
CA ASN A 27 11.79 8.08 2.74
C ASN A 27 11.90 6.97 3.79
N ALA A 28 11.39 5.76 3.54
CA ALA A 28 11.45 4.67 4.49
C ALA A 28 12.89 4.23 4.75
N GLU A 29 13.22 4.07 6.03
CA GLU A 29 14.48 3.50 6.49
C GLU A 29 14.40 1.97 6.56
N SER A 30 15.57 1.33 6.67
CA SER A 30 15.63 -0.11 6.95
C SER A 30 15.32 -0.39 8.42
N PHE A 31 14.69 -1.53 8.68
CA PHE A 31 14.44 -2.00 10.04
C PHE A 31 14.39 -3.52 10.07
N GLN A 32 15.05 -4.12 11.07
CA GLN A 32 15.23 -5.57 11.17
C GLN A 32 15.86 -6.15 9.88
N ASP A 33 15.18 -7.10 9.23
CA ASP A 33 15.59 -7.76 8.00
C ASP A 33 14.97 -7.14 6.74
N TYR A 34 14.33 -5.97 6.86
CA TYR A 34 13.74 -5.25 5.72
C TYR A 34 14.61 -4.05 5.33
N ASP A 35 14.86 -3.94 4.03
CA ASP A 35 15.55 -2.81 3.41
C ASP A 35 14.68 -1.54 3.45
N LYS A 36 13.36 -1.72 3.36
CA LYS A 36 12.37 -0.65 3.46
C LYS A 36 11.26 -1.05 4.42
N TYR A 37 11.11 -0.30 5.52
CA TYR A 37 10.07 -0.51 6.51
C TYR A 37 9.11 0.69 6.55
N LEU A 38 7.94 0.53 5.93
CA LEU A 38 6.91 1.55 5.84
C LEU A 38 5.95 1.39 7.02
N MET A 39 5.90 2.39 7.89
CA MET A 39 4.93 2.45 8.98
C MET A 39 3.89 3.52 8.67
N LEU A 40 2.68 3.09 8.34
CA LEU A 40 1.57 3.96 8.00
C LEU A 40 0.78 4.36 9.26
N ASN A 41 0.22 5.56 9.27
CA ASN A 41 -0.67 6.03 10.33
C ASN A 41 -2.12 5.67 9.98
N ASN A 42 -2.86 5.18 10.97
CA ASN A 42 -4.25 4.74 10.80
C ASN A 42 -5.23 5.88 10.49
N ASP A 43 -4.86 7.12 10.82
CA ASP A 43 -5.69 8.31 10.60
C ASP A 43 -5.42 8.98 9.23
N ASP A 44 -4.43 8.47 8.47
CA ASP A 44 -4.02 9.02 7.18
C ASP A 44 -4.58 8.20 6.00
N ILE A 45 -4.83 8.90 4.89
CA ILE A 45 -5.14 8.28 3.59
C ILE A 45 -3.90 8.39 2.70
N TYR A 46 -3.42 7.24 2.27
CA TYR A 46 -2.35 7.11 1.30
C TYR A 46 -2.91 6.94 -0.10
N THR A 47 -2.16 7.37 -1.10
CA THR A 47 -2.61 7.34 -2.49
C THR A 47 -1.57 6.81 -3.45
N GLY A 48 -2.07 6.29 -4.57
CA GLY A 48 -1.26 5.93 -5.73
C GLY A 48 -0.74 4.49 -5.69
N SER A 49 0.06 4.17 -6.70
CA SER A 49 0.63 2.83 -6.92
C SER A 49 2.08 2.78 -6.42
N LEU A 50 2.58 1.58 -6.15
CA LEU A 50 3.96 1.35 -5.71
C LEU A 50 4.57 0.17 -6.46
N GLY A 51 5.78 0.36 -6.98
CA GLY A 51 6.55 -0.68 -7.67
C GLY A 51 7.76 -1.14 -6.86
N ILE A 52 7.97 -2.45 -6.75
CA ILE A 52 9.09 -3.06 -6.03
C ILE A 52 9.80 -4.04 -6.94
N TYR A 53 11.11 -3.83 -7.14
CA TYR A 53 11.93 -4.62 -8.07
C TYR A 53 13.06 -5.41 -7.39
N GLU A 54 13.38 -5.09 -6.14
CA GLU A 54 14.41 -5.78 -5.37
C GLU A 54 14.25 -5.48 -3.87
N GLY A 55 14.91 -6.31 -3.06
CA GLY A 55 15.00 -6.13 -1.61
C GLY A 55 13.78 -6.65 -0.85
N ARG A 56 13.84 -6.48 0.47
CA ARG A 56 12.79 -6.87 1.43
C ARG A 56 12.06 -5.62 1.88
N VAL A 57 10.76 -5.55 1.57
CA VAL A 57 9.89 -4.43 1.90
C VAL A 57 8.81 -4.89 2.87
N PHE A 58 8.61 -4.12 3.94
CA PHE A 58 7.51 -4.33 4.87
C PHE A 58 6.59 -3.11 4.85
N ILE A 59 5.29 -3.33 4.73
CA ILE A 59 4.26 -2.31 4.89
C ILE A 59 3.41 -2.65 6.10
N LYS A 60 3.64 -1.90 7.18
CA LYS A 60 2.79 -1.91 8.36
C LYS A 60 1.67 -0.89 8.19
N GLY A 61 0.52 -1.34 7.75
CA GLY A 61 -0.64 -0.49 7.47
C GLY A 61 -1.28 0.11 8.71
N ASN A 62 -1.23 -0.53 9.88
CA ASN A 62 -1.87 -0.09 11.12
C ASN A 62 -3.37 0.27 11.01
N GLY A 63 -4.08 -0.25 9.99
CA GLY A 63 -5.46 0.08 9.69
C GLY A 63 -5.64 1.29 8.75
N ALA A 64 -4.55 1.84 8.21
CA ALA A 64 -4.60 2.93 7.24
C ALA A 64 -5.36 2.55 5.96
N VAL A 65 -5.69 3.57 5.17
CA VAL A 65 -6.30 3.42 3.85
C VAL A 65 -5.28 3.76 2.77
N LEU A 66 -5.15 2.88 1.78
CA LEU A 66 -4.49 3.13 0.51
C LEU A 66 -5.54 3.19 -0.60
N ASP A 67 -5.81 4.39 -1.10
CA ASP A 67 -6.61 4.60 -2.30
C ASP A 67 -5.71 4.56 -3.54
N LEU A 68 -5.88 3.54 -4.36
CA LEU A 68 -5.09 3.37 -5.58
C LEU A 68 -5.47 4.36 -6.67
N MET A 69 -6.56 5.13 -6.51
CA MET A 69 -7.04 6.15 -7.43
C MET A 69 -7.26 5.64 -8.86
N ASN A 70 -7.83 4.43 -8.99
CA ASN A 70 -7.93 3.69 -10.26
C ASN A 70 -6.55 3.43 -10.91
N GLY A 71 -5.52 3.29 -10.07
CA GLY A 71 -4.15 3.01 -10.48
C GLY A 71 -3.86 1.53 -10.66
N GLY A 72 -2.58 1.23 -10.89
CA GLY A 72 -2.09 -0.12 -11.13
C GLY A 72 -2.17 -1.01 -9.90
N GLY A 73 -1.95 -0.46 -8.70
CA GLY A 73 -1.82 -1.23 -7.46
C GLY A 73 -0.42 -1.20 -6.89
N ILE A 74 -0.17 -2.00 -5.86
CA ILE A 74 1.20 -2.36 -5.48
C ILE A 74 1.62 -3.53 -6.35
N TRP A 75 2.75 -3.45 -7.03
CA TRP A 75 3.28 -4.56 -7.81
C TRP A 75 4.72 -4.84 -7.43
N ILE A 76 5.02 -6.13 -7.28
CA ILE A 76 6.35 -6.63 -7.00
C ILE A 76 6.75 -7.65 -8.06
N TYR A 77 7.97 -7.49 -8.57
CA TYR A 77 8.57 -8.39 -9.53
C TYR A 77 9.97 -8.76 -9.06
N ALA A 78 10.29 -10.05 -9.09
CA ALA A 78 11.63 -10.54 -8.74
C ALA A 78 12.19 -11.48 -9.80
N THR A 79 13.52 -11.58 -9.82
CA THR A 79 14.25 -12.63 -10.55
C THR A 79 15.26 -13.28 -9.61
N GLU A 80 15.91 -14.36 -10.05
CA GLU A 80 16.97 -15.02 -9.26
C GLU A 80 18.11 -14.07 -8.88
N ASN A 81 18.46 -13.12 -9.76
CA ASN A 81 19.54 -12.15 -9.52
C ASN A 81 19.08 -10.91 -8.74
N TYR A 82 17.77 -10.63 -8.75
CA TYR A 82 17.15 -9.48 -8.09
C TYR A 82 15.97 -9.99 -7.27
N PRO A 83 16.24 -10.61 -6.11
CA PRO A 83 15.18 -11.13 -5.25
C PRO A 83 14.38 -9.95 -4.68
N ALA A 84 13.06 -10.09 -4.69
CA ALA A 84 12.15 -9.12 -4.10
C ALA A 84 11.16 -9.84 -3.17
N HIS A 85 10.92 -9.24 -2.02
CA HIS A 85 10.02 -9.73 -0.98
C HIS A 85 9.14 -8.58 -0.47
N LEU A 86 7.83 -8.80 -0.41
CA LEU A 86 6.88 -7.83 0.14
C LEU A 86 5.98 -8.50 1.17
N ASP A 87 6.05 -7.98 2.38
CA ASP A 87 5.14 -8.32 3.47
C ASP A 87 4.23 -7.12 3.77
N VAL A 88 2.93 -7.36 3.89
CA VAL A 88 1.91 -6.33 4.15
C VAL A 88 1.00 -6.78 5.29
N GLU A 89 0.83 -5.92 6.28
CA GLU A 89 -0.05 -6.19 7.42
C GLU A 89 -1.01 -5.02 7.70
N TYR A 90 -2.26 -5.35 8.05
CA TYR A 90 -3.26 -4.36 8.54
C TYR A 90 -3.48 -3.18 7.58
N LEU A 91 -3.65 -3.42 6.29
CA LEU A 91 -3.88 -2.36 5.30
C LEU A 91 -5.23 -2.51 4.60
N ASN A 92 -5.93 -1.40 4.41
CA ASN A 92 -7.12 -1.33 3.55
C ASN A 92 -6.70 -0.79 2.18
N ILE A 93 -6.88 -1.57 1.12
CA ILE A 93 -6.43 -1.25 -0.24
C ILE A 93 -7.66 -1.16 -1.14
N LEU A 94 -7.87 -0.01 -1.76
CA LEU A 94 -9.11 0.28 -2.47
C LEU A 94 -8.94 0.95 -3.82
N ASN A 95 -9.99 0.84 -4.65
CA ASN A 95 -10.13 1.51 -5.95
C ASN A 95 -8.99 1.20 -6.94
N GLY A 96 -8.50 -0.04 -7.00
CA GLY A 96 -7.52 -0.47 -8.00
C GLY A 96 -8.16 -0.73 -9.36
N ALA A 97 -7.67 -0.09 -10.43
CA ALA A 97 -8.17 -0.36 -11.79
C ALA A 97 -7.70 -1.72 -12.33
N TYR A 98 -6.63 -2.28 -11.76
CA TYR A 98 -6.11 -3.59 -12.12
C TYR A 98 -5.97 -4.48 -10.89
N TYR A 99 -5.01 -4.21 -10.00
CA TYR A 99 -4.80 -5.06 -8.83
C TYR A 99 -4.71 -4.24 -7.55
N GLY A 100 -5.12 -4.83 -6.42
CA GLY A 100 -4.75 -4.36 -5.10
C GLY A 100 -3.25 -4.57 -4.89
N ILE A 101 -2.82 -5.83 -4.91
CA ILE A 101 -1.40 -6.21 -4.94
C ILE A 101 -1.15 -7.31 -5.99
N SER A 102 -0.05 -7.18 -6.75
CA SER A 102 0.42 -8.20 -7.69
C SER A 102 1.84 -8.67 -7.36
N TYR A 103 2.06 -9.98 -7.27
CA TYR A 103 3.37 -10.63 -7.16
C TYR A 103 3.71 -11.36 -8.46
N SER A 104 4.96 -11.28 -8.92
CA SER A 104 5.39 -11.81 -10.23
C SER A 104 6.86 -12.26 -10.23
N GLY A 105 7.25 -13.08 -11.21
CA GLY A 105 8.58 -13.69 -11.28
C GLY A 105 8.86 -14.67 -10.14
N THR A 106 9.96 -14.49 -9.42
CA THR A 106 10.35 -15.30 -8.25
C THR A 106 10.02 -14.62 -6.92
N SER A 107 9.13 -13.62 -6.92
CA SER A 107 8.88 -12.79 -5.73
C SER A 107 8.23 -13.59 -4.60
N THR A 108 8.50 -13.19 -3.37
CA THR A 108 7.93 -13.85 -2.18
C THR A 108 7.23 -12.84 -1.27
N GLY A 109 6.40 -13.30 -0.34
CA GLY A 109 5.76 -12.38 0.59
C GLY A 109 4.67 -12.98 1.47
N ARG A 110 4.10 -12.12 2.31
CA ARG A 110 2.99 -12.42 3.22
C ARG A 110 2.00 -11.25 3.22
N ILE A 111 0.72 -11.58 3.22
CA ILE A 111 -0.37 -10.61 3.31
C ILE A 111 -1.26 -11.03 4.48
N GLU A 112 -1.27 -10.22 5.54
CA GLU A 112 -1.99 -10.55 6.77
C GLU A 112 -2.94 -9.45 7.24
N ASN A 113 -4.19 -9.81 7.56
CA ASN A 113 -5.18 -8.89 8.13
C ASN A 113 -5.46 -7.67 7.23
N CYS A 114 -5.45 -7.85 5.91
CA CYS A 114 -5.70 -6.80 4.92
C CYS A 114 -7.14 -6.84 4.39
N ASN A 115 -7.62 -5.70 3.93
CA ASN A 115 -8.91 -5.59 3.23
C ASN A 115 -8.68 -5.07 1.81
N PHE A 116 -9.22 -5.78 0.82
CA PHE A 116 -9.18 -5.40 -0.59
C PHE A 116 -10.60 -5.03 -1.01
N ILE A 117 -10.83 -3.75 -1.35
CA ILE A 117 -12.17 -3.19 -1.58
C ILE A 117 -12.23 -2.53 -2.96
N ASP A 118 -13.17 -2.91 -3.81
CA ASP A 118 -13.39 -2.29 -5.13
C ASP A 118 -12.12 -2.26 -6.01
N ASN A 119 -11.39 -3.38 -6.04
CA ASN A 119 -10.27 -3.60 -6.96
C ASN A 119 -10.72 -4.59 -8.05
N ASP A 120 -10.33 -4.37 -9.31
CA ASP A 120 -10.64 -5.31 -10.41
C ASP A 120 -10.12 -6.73 -10.10
N PHE A 121 -8.88 -6.82 -9.62
CA PHE A 121 -8.33 -7.99 -8.94
C PHE A 121 -7.89 -7.59 -7.52
N GLY A 122 -8.39 -8.25 -6.47
CA GLY A 122 -7.88 -8.01 -5.12
C GLY A 122 -6.39 -8.36 -5.01
N LEU A 123 -6.04 -9.58 -5.41
CA LEU A 123 -4.67 -10.08 -5.48
C LEU A 123 -4.40 -10.77 -6.81
N LYS A 124 -3.16 -10.67 -7.28
CA LYS A 124 -2.69 -11.35 -8.48
C LYS A 124 -1.34 -12.00 -8.23
N PHE A 125 -1.24 -13.29 -8.53
CA PHE A 125 0.00 -14.06 -8.42
C PHE A 125 0.39 -14.59 -9.80
N PHE A 126 1.60 -14.28 -10.24
CA PHE A 126 2.16 -14.72 -11.51
C PHE A 126 3.42 -15.56 -11.31
N ASP A 127 3.75 -16.32 -12.35
CA ASP A 127 4.98 -17.10 -12.52
C ASP A 127 5.22 -18.08 -11.36
N THR A 128 6.36 -17.93 -10.67
CA THR A 128 6.82 -18.83 -9.61
C THR A 128 6.78 -18.16 -8.24
N SER A 129 5.95 -17.11 -8.10
CA SER A 129 5.84 -16.39 -6.83
C SER A 129 5.30 -17.28 -5.71
N SER A 130 5.79 -17.05 -4.48
CA SER A 130 5.37 -17.79 -3.28
C SER A 130 4.89 -16.82 -2.22
N VAL A 131 3.57 -16.78 -2.00
CA VAL A 131 2.92 -15.81 -1.12
C VAL A 131 2.00 -16.51 -0.13
N GLU A 132 2.12 -16.17 1.14
CA GLU A 132 1.15 -16.56 2.17
C GLU A 132 0.09 -15.47 2.31
N VAL A 133 -1.20 -15.85 2.31
CA VAL A 133 -2.31 -14.93 2.54
C VAL A 133 -3.12 -15.43 3.72
N LYS A 134 -3.32 -14.58 4.72
CA LYS A 134 -3.99 -14.94 5.96
C LYS A 134 -4.90 -13.81 6.45
N ASN A 135 -6.07 -14.19 6.98
CA ASN A 135 -7.04 -13.28 7.61
C ASN A 135 -7.39 -12.05 6.77
N SER A 136 -7.38 -12.15 5.44
CA SER A 136 -7.64 -11.02 4.55
C SER A 136 -9.04 -11.11 3.95
N ASN A 137 -9.69 -9.95 3.76
CA ASN A 137 -11.03 -9.85 3.21
C ASN A 137 -11.01 -9.29 1.79
N PHE A 138 -11.93 -9.77 0.95
CA PHE A 138 -12.14 -9.30 -0.41
C PHE A 138 -13.58 -8.85 -0.55
N VAL A 139 -13.76 -7.57 -0.87
CA VAL A 139 -15.05 -6.91 -1.05
C VAL A 139 -14.99 -6.22 -2.42
N GLY A 140 -16.01 -6.41 -3.24
CA GLY A 140 -16.08 -5.77 -4.56
C GLY A 140 -17.51 -5.43 -4.95
#